data_AF-A0A023FP66-F1
#
_entry.id   AF-A0A023FP66-F1
#
_cell.length_a   1.000
_cell.length_b   1.000
_cell.length_c   1.000
_cell.angle_alpha   90.00
_cell.angle_beta   90.00
_cell.angle_gamma   90.00
#
_symmetry.space_group_name_H-M   'P 1'
#
loop_
_entity.id
_entity.type
_entity.pdbx_description
1 polymer ?
#
loop_
_entity_poly.entity_id
_entity_poly.type
_entity_poly.pdbx_seq_one_letter_code
_entity_poly.pdbx_strand_id
1 'polypeptide(L)'
;SRAHSIVDELLDEINVGLQQQQHRPARRFSADSDACTTDCSVFSATSAAAEVRRYSRQQLAAKGVDTRLRFSLEPGRGESGFAQWMDATKVVVRLPDGIPADFRKKMWLTLAERYLASRELDWESTARFCFNERCNPDDDNLGVQIVKDLHRTGCSLFSGEQAEQNQALLKRVLLAYARWNKSVGYCQGFNLLAAFVLEVVEWCDQDALKMMIYLVEGVLPEGYFANNLRGLSVDMAVFRELLRLRHSNLATHLDRLQAGESKAGMNYEPPLTNVFTMQWFLTLFTTCLPRSLVVRVWDLILLEGNEVLLRTAITIWEGLA
;
A
#
# COMPACT_ATOMS: atom_id res chain seq x y z
N SER A 1 -10.90 -23.81 -6.65
CA SER A 1 -12.04 -23.25 -7.41
C SER A 1 -12.90 -22.28 -6.57
N ARG A 2 -12.28 -21.29 -5.92
CA ARG A 2 -12.96 -20.14 -5.25
C ARG A 2 -12.01 -18.96 -5.08
N ALA A 3 -10.70 -19.24 -5.04
CA ALA A 3 -9.62 -18.25 -5.19
C ALA A 3 -9.47 -17.66 -6.60
N HIS A 4 -10.17 -18.20 -7.62
CA HIS A 4 -10.13 -17.67 -8.99
C HIS A 4 -11.01 -16.41 -9.16
N SER A 5 -12.11 -16.26 -8.41
CA SER A 5 -13.11 -15.21 -8.66
C SER A 5 -12.70 -13.80 -8.23
N ILE A 6 -11.75 -13.65 -7.31
CA ILE A 6 -11.41 -12.35 -6.69
C ILE A 6 -10.33 -11.62 -7.48
N VAL A 7 -9.41 -12.40 -8.06
CA VAL A 7 -8.40 -11.88 -8.98
C VAL A 7 -9.08 -11.46 -10.28
N ASP A 8 -10.07 -12.21 -10.77
CA ASP A 8 -10.84 -11.86 -11.98
C ASP A 8 -11.71 -10.58 -11.80
N GLU A 9 -12.30 -10.34 -10.62
CA GLU A 9 -13.02 -9.07 -10.34
C GLU A 9 -12.07 -7.86 -10.19
N LEU A 10 -10.89 -8.04 -9.57
CA LEU A 10 -9.84 -7.02 -9.54
C LEU A 10 -9.21 -6.81 -10.93
N LEU A 11 -9.14 -7.86 -11.75
CA LEU A 11 -8.70 -7.84 -13.14
C LEU A 11 -9.65 -6.99 -13.99
N ASP A 12 -10.97 -7.11 -13.83
CA ASP A 12 -11.93 -6.25 -14.54
C ASP A 12 -11.75 -4.78 -14.17
N GLU A 13 -11.50 -4.46 -12.90
CA GLU A 13 -11.31 -3.06 -12.47
C GLU A 13 -9.94 -2.48 -12.85
N ILE A 14 -8.88 -3.28 -12.77
CA ILE A 14 -7.54 -2.91 -13.25
C ILE A 14 -7.57 -2.75 -14.78
N ASN A 15 -8.21 -3.66 -15.52
CA ASN A 15 -8.36 -3.59 -16.97
C ASN A 15 -9.23 -2.41 -17.41
N VAL A 16 -10.36 -2.14 -16.73
CA VAL A 16 -11.19 -0.95 -16.98
C VAL A 16 -10.40 0.33 -16.71
N GLY A 17 -9.61 0.37 -15.63
CA GLY A 17 -8.74 1.51 -15.31
C GLY A 17 -7.62 1.73 -16.34
N LEU A 18 -6.99 0.65 -16.83
CA LEU A 18 -5.93 0.70 -17.84
C LEU A 18 -6.47 1.05 -19.24
N GLN A 19 -7.64 0.52 -19.63
CA GLN A 19 -8.31 0.86 -20.89
C GLN A 19 -8.76 2.32 -20.94
N GLN A 20 -9.23 2.88 -19.82
CA GLN A 20 -9.57 4.31 -19.72
C GLN A 20 -8.34 5.23 -19.87
N GLN A 21 -7.13 4.76 -19.54
CA GLN A 21 -5.88 5.49 -19.78
C GLN A 21 -5.41 5.41 -21.24
N GLN A 22 -5.67 4.31 -21.95
CA GLN A 22 -5.31 4.15 -23.37
C GLN A 22 -6.19 4.96 -24.34
N HIS A 23 -7.35 5.47 -23.90
CA HIS A 23 -8.26 6.29 -24.73
C HIS A 23 -8.20 7.81 -24.48
N ARG A 24 -7.25 8.30 -23.68
CA ARG A 24 -6.96 9.73 -23.62
C ARG A 24 -5.94 10.10 -24.71
N PRO A 25 -6.28 10.91 -25.73
CA PRO A 25 -5.26 11.48 -26.60
C PRO A 25 -4.33 12.32 -25.74
N ALA A 26 -3.02 12.28 -26.03
CA ALA A 26 -1.99 13.04 -25.35
C ALA A 26 -2.37 14.53 -25.30
N ARG A 27 -2.89 15.00 -24.15
CA ARG A 27 -3.15 16.42 -23.94
C ARG A 27 -1.86 17.06 -23.43
N ARG A 28 -1.36 18.02 -24.22
CA ARG A 28 -0.44 19.06 -23.74
C ARG A 28 -1.03 19.68 -22.48
N PHE A 29 -0.23 19.76 -21.43
CA PHE A 29 -0.53 20.54 -20.23
C PHE A 29 -0.79 22.00 -20.63
N SER A 30 -2.02 22.45 -20.44
CA SER A 30 -2.36 23.86 -20.26
C SER A 30 -3.02 23.94 -18.90
N ALA A 31 -2.39 24.69 -18.00
CA ALA A 31 -2.99 25.09 -16.74
C ALA A 31 -4.13 26.05 -17.05
N ASP A 32 -5.33 25.76 -16.54
CA ASP A 32 -6.26 26.79 -16.12
C ASP A 32 -7.07 26.26 -14.94
N SER A 33 -6.97 27.01 -13.87
CA SER A 33 -7.76 26.95 -12.65
C SER A 33 -9.22 27.26 -12.93
N ASP A 34 -10.14 26.56 -12.27
CA ASP A 34 -11.31 27.22 -11.70
C ASP A 34 -11.96 26.41 -10.58
N ALA A 35 -12.40 27.16 -9.58
CA ALA A 35 -12.92 26.72 -8.30
C ALA A 35 -14.31 26.06 -8.40
N CYS A 36 -14.58 25.13 -7.50
CA CYS A 36 -15.95 24.86 -7.05
C CYS A 36 -15.93 24.62 -5.54
N THR A 37 -16.06 25.73 -4.81
CA THR A 37 -16.56 25.78 -3.44
C THR A 37 -18.02 25.32 -3.46
N THR A 38 -18.33 24.21 -2.79
CA THR A 38 -19.69 23.96 -2.32
C THR A 38 -19.65 23.42 -0.90
N ASP A 39 -20.48 24.04 -0.06
CA ASP A 39 -20.64 23.86 1.39
C ASP A 39 -20.63 22.41 1.86
N CYS A 40 -19.70 22.10 2.77
CA CYS A 40 -19.74 20.89 3.58
C CYS A 40 -20.25 21.29 4.98
N SER A 41 -21.56 21.52 5.11
CA SER A 41 -22.21 21.69 6.40
C SER A 41 -22.80 20.35 6.88
N VAL A 42 -22.22 19.87 7.98
CA VAL A 42 -22.82 18.98 8.99
C VAL A 42 -23.43 17.67 8.49
N PHE A 43 -22.58 16.68 8.23
CA PHE A 43 -22.94 15.28 8.41
C PHE A 43 -22.17 14.72 9.60
N SER A 44 -22.87 14.39 10.69
CA SER A 44 -22.22 13.75 11.84
C SER A 44 -21.79 12.33 11.47
N ALA A 45 -20.66 11.88 12.03
CA ALA A 45 -20.09 10.55 11.80
C ALA A 45 -21.08 9.38 12.04
N THR A 46 -22.18 9.62 12.76
CA THR A 46 -23.25 8.65 13.00
C THR A 46 -24.13 8.42 11.76
N SER A 47 -24.30 9.44 10.91
CA SER A 47 -25.10 9.37 9.69
C SER A 47 -24.38 8.59 8.59
N ALA A 48 -23.09 8.88 8.36
CA ALA A 48 -22.27 8.15 7.39
C ALA A 48 -22.16 6.65 7.74
N ALA A 49 -21.99 6.32 9.03
CA ALA A 49 -21.96 4.94 9.52
C ALA A 49 -23.30 4.20 9.30
N ALA A 50 -24.44 4.91 9.43
CA ALA A 50 -25.76 4.33 9.20
C ALA A 50 -26.03 4.10 7.70
N GLU A 51 -25.54 4.99 6.86
CA GLU A 51 -25.71 4.96 5.41
C GLU A 51 -24.84 3.88 4.76
N VAL A 52 -23.58 3.75 5.21
CA VAL A 52 -22.70 2.63 4.83
C VAL A 52 -23.29 1.30 5.29
N ARG A 53 -23.81 1.19 6.53
CA ARG A 53 -24.50 -0.04 7.00
C ARG A 53 -25.71 -0.38 6.14
N ARG A 54 -26.47 0.61 5.66
CA ARG A 54 -27.63 0.42 4.80
C ARG A 54 -27.21 -0.02 3.40
N TYR A 55 -26.22 0.66 2.83
CA TYR A 55 -25.68 0.38 1.50
C TYR A 55 -25.00 -0.98 1.42
N SER A 56 -24.14 -1.31 2.39
CA SER A 56 -23.51 -2.64 2.51
C SER A 56 -24.55 -3.74 2.71
N ARG A 57 -25.60 -3.54 3.54
CA ARG A 57 -26.67 -4.55 3.69
C ARG A 57 -27.45 -4.77 2.40
N GLN A 58 -27.74 -3.71 1.65
CA GLN A 58 -28.47 -3.81 0.38
C GLN A 58 -27.63 -4.56 -0.68
N GLN A 59 -26.33 -4.28 -0.79
CA GLN A 59 -25.44 -5.00 -1.71
C GLN A 59 -25.18 -6.45 -1.28
N LEU A 60 -24.99 -6.72 0.01
CA LEU A 60 -24.79 -8.08 0.55
C LEU A 60 -26.04 -8.96 0.35
N ALA A 61 -27.24 -8.39 0.55
CA ALA A 61 -28.49 -9.07 0.28
C ALA A 61 -28.68 -9.39 -1.22
N ALA A 62 -28.27 -8.49 -2.12
CA ALA A 62 -28.35 -8.70 -3.56
C ALA A 62 -27.40 -9.81 -4.07
N LYS A 63 -26.26 -10.03 -3.42
CA LYS A 63 -25.30 -11.09 -3.74
C LYS A 63 -25.54 -12.41 -2.98
N GLY A 64 -26.64 -12.55 -2.24
CA GLY A 64 -26.97 -13.79 -1.50
C GLY A 64 -26.05 -14.10 -0.33
N VAL A 65 -25.32 -13.10 0.18
CA VAL A 65 -24.45 -13.20 1.36
C VAL A 65 -25.32 -13.04 2.62
N ASP A 66 -25.07 -13.84 3.66
CA ASP A 66 -25.87 -13.81 4.89
C ASP A 66 -25.97 -12.39 5.47
N THR A 67 -27.17 -11.84 5.40
CA THR A 67 -27.52 -10.48 5.86
C THR A 67 -27.40 -10.29 7.38
N ARG A 68 -27.06 -11.35 8.13
CA ARG A 68 -26.71 -11.28 9.57
C ARG A 68 -25.29 -10.80 9.84
N LEU A 69 -24.41 -10.68 8.83
CA LEU A 69 -23.12 -10.01 8.98
C LEU A 69 -23.32 -8.52 9.28
N ARG A 70 -23.32 -8.18 10.57
CA ARG A 70 -23.34 -6.79 11.03
C ARG A 70 -21.95 -6.20 10.79
N PHE A 71 -21.78 -5.52 9.66
CA PHE A 71 -20.61 -4.70 9.44
C PHE A 71 -20.52 -3.64 10.55
N SER A 72 -19.44 -3.73 11.34
CA SER A 72 -19.12 -2.82 12.44
C SER A 72 -17.85 -2.06 12.08
N LEU A 73 -17.80 -0.80 12.47
CA LEU A 73 -16.60 0.03 12.33
C LEU A 73 -15.50 -0.38 13.31
N GLU A 74 -15.86 -1.12 14.36
CA GLU A 74 -14.94 -1.59 15.39
C GLU A 74 -15.09 -3.09 15.57
N PRO A 75 -13.98 -3.80 15.83
CA PRO A 75 -14.04 -5.21 16.14
C PRO A 75 -14.80 -5.45 17.45
N GLY A 76 -15.51 -6.58 17.52
CA GLY A 76 -16.12 -7.02 18.77
C GLY A 76 -15.04 -7.34 19.82
N ARG A 77 -15.42 -7.38 21.11
CA ARG A 77 -14.48 -7.73 22.19
C ARG A 77 -14.02 -9.19 22.04
N GLY A 78 -12.72 -9.42 22.26
CA GLY A 78 -12.10 -10.74 22.22
C GLY A 78 -11.76 -11.23 20.81
N GLU A 79 -11.02 -12.34 20.73
CA GLU A 79 -10.50 -12.89 19.46
C GLU A 79 -11.60 -13.23 18.46
N SER A 80 -12.72 -13.79 18.93
CA SER A 80 -13.85 -14.14 18.07
C SER A 80 -14.53 -12.91 17.44
N GLY A 81 -14.58 -11.79 18.17
CA GLY A 81 -15.14 -10.54 17.67
C GLY A 81 -14.25 -9.88 16.61
N PHE A 82 -12.92 -9.95 16.80
CA PHE A 82 -11.96 -9.48 15.80
C PHE A 82 -11.96 -10.35 14.54
N ALA A 83 -12.00 -11.68 14.68
CA ALA A 83 -12.06 -12.59 13.54
C ALA A 83 -13.32 -12.34 12.67
N GLN A 84 -14.49 -12.19 13.30
CA GLN A 84 -15.72 -11.85 12.57
C GLN A 84 -15.65 -10.49 11.86
N TRP A 85 -15.05 -9.49 12.52
CA TRP A 85 -14.84 -8.18 11.92
C TRP A 85 -13.87 -8.24 10.73
N MET A 86 -12.78 -9.01 10.86
CA MET A 86 -11.80 -9.24 9.80
C MET A 86 -12.48 -9.91 8.59
N ASP A 87 -13.26 -10.96 8.82
CA ASP A 87 -13.98 -11.66 7.74
C ASP A 87 -14.99 -10.74 7.06
N ALA A 88 -15.73 -9.94 7.81
CA ALA A 88 -16.65 -8.94 7.26
C ALA A 88 -15.91 -7.90 6.41
N THR A 89 -14.78 -7.41 6.90
CA THR A 89 -13.97 -6.39 6.21
C THR A 89 -13.36 -6.94 4.93
N LYS A 90 -12.91 -8.20 4.92
CA LYS A 90 -12.48 -8.93 3.72
C LYS A 90 -13.58 -9.09 2.68
N VAL A 91 -14.85 -9.16 3.08
CA VAL A 91 -15.97 -9.14 2.13
C VAL A 91 -16.15 -7.74 1.54
N VAL A 92 -16.05 -6.68 2.36
CA VAL A 92 -16.25 -5.30 1.89
C VAL A 92 -15.14 -4.83 0.95
N VAL A 93 -13.88 -5.16 1.22
CA VAL A 93 -12.75 -4.76 0.34
C VAL A 93 -12.88 -5.33 -1.07
N ARG A 94 -13.62 -6.44 -1.23
CA ARG A 94 -13.89 -7.11 -2.52
C ARG A 94 -15.13 -6.57 -3.23
N LEU A 95 -15.84 -5.61 -2.65
CA LEU A 95 -16.91 -4.93 -3.37
C LEU A 95 -16.32 -3.99 -4.43
N PRO A 96 -17.08 -3.68 -5.50
CA PRO A 96 -16.58 -2.80 -6.56
C PRO A 96 -16.17 -1.40 -6.08
N ASP A 97 -16.89 -0.88 -5.08
CA ASP A 97 -16.60 0.42 -4.48
C ASP A 97 -15.44 0.35 -3.45
N GLY A 98 -14.98 -0.86 -3.10
CA GLY A 98 -13.95 -1.11 -2.11
C GLY A 98 -14.30 -0.60 -0.71
N ILE A 99 -13.27 -0.33 0.09
CA ILE A 99 -13.42 0.26 1.42
C ILE A 99 -13.74 1.76 1.28
N PRO A 100 -14.79 2.29 1.94
CA PRO A 100 -15.06 3.73 1.96
C PRO A 100 -13.90 4.53 2.57
N ALA A 101 -13.63 5.73 2.04
CA ALA A 101 -12.54 6.59 2.52
C ALA A 101 -12.61 6.88 4.02
N ASP A 102 -13.80 7.21 4.52
CA ASP A 102 -14.04 7.51 5.94
C ASP A 102 -13.76 6.32 6.87
N PHE A 103 -13.83 5.08 6.36
CA PHE A 103 -13.57 3.88 7.14
C PHE A 103 -12.10 3.44 7.08
N ARG A 104 -11.40 3.80 6.00
CA ARG A 104 -10.06 3.28 5.71
C ARG A 104 -9.05 3.55 6.81
N LYS A 105 -8.94 4.80 7.25
CA LYS A 105 -8.05 5.18 8.36
C LYS A 105 -8.29 4.29 9.58
N LYS A 106 -9.55 4.12 9.96
CA LYS A 106 -9.93 3.32 11.12
C LYS A 106 -9.60 1.84 10.94
N MET A 107 -9.88 1.29 9.76
CA MET A 107 -9.53 -0.10 9.43
C MET A 107 -8.02 -0.33 9.56
N TRP A 108 -7.22 0.52 8.90
CA TRP A 108 -5.76 0.41 8.89
C TRP A 108 -5.19 0.49 10.31
N LEU A 109 -5.62 1.48 11.08
CA LEU A 109 -5.16 1.65 12.46
C LEU A 109 -5.60 0.52 13.37
N THR A 110 -6.81 -0.02 13.19
CA THR A 110 -7.27 -1.19 13.96
C THR A 110 -6.35 -2.40 13.75
N LEU A 111 -5.91 -2.63 12.51
CA LEU A 111 -4.98 -3.71 12.18
C LEU A 111 -3.59 -3.46 12.78
N ALA A 112 -3.06 -2.24 12.65
CA ALA A 112 -1.76 -1.88 13.21
C ALA A 112 -1.75 -1.94 14.73
N GLU A 113 -2.76 -1.40 15.40
CA GLU A 113 -2.88 -1.43 16.86
C GLU A 113 -3.04 -2.85 17.37
N ARG A 114 -3.78 -3.71 16.66
CA ARG A 114 -3.87 -5.14 16.99
C ARG A 114 -2.50 -5.82 16.93
N TYR A 115 -1.72 -5.53 15.89
CA TYR A 115 -0.36 -6.06 15.74
C TYR A 115 0.56 -5.55 16.86
N LEU A 116 0.56 -4.25 17.15
CA LEU A 116 1.38 -3.66 18.23
C LEU A 116 1.00 -4.22 19.60
N ALA A 117 -0.30 -4.40 19.88
CA ALA A 117 -0.79 -5.01 21.11
C ALA A 117 -0.36 -6.47 21.24
N SER A 118 -0.32 -7.23 20.13
CA SER A 118 0.17 -8.62 20.14
C SER A 118 1.68 -8.73 20.47
N ARG A 119 2.42 -7.64 20.35
CA ARG A 119 3.83 -7.53 20.73
C ARG A 119 4.05 -6.97 22.13
N GLU A 120 2.97 -6.73 22.89
CA GLU A 120 3.00 -6.22 24.26
C GLU A 120 3.78 -4.88 24.38
N LEU A 121 3.69 -4.05 23.35
CA LEU A 121 4.41 -2.78 23.31
C LEU A 121 3.70 -1.70 24.12
N ASP A 122 4.44 -1.06 25.03
CA ASP A 122 4.03 0.23 25.59
C ASP A 122 4.23 1.31 24.53
N TRP A 123 3.12 1.68 23.87
CA TRP A 123 3.11 2.69 22.82
C TRP A 123 3.58 4.05 23.33
N GLU A 124 3.23 4.43 24.56
CA GLU A 124 3.57 5.78 25.05
C GLU A 124 5.07 5.95 25.21
N SER A 125 5.73 4.96 25.81
CA SER A 125 7.20 4.94 25.94
C SER A 125 7.88 4.81 24.58
N THR A 126 7.33 3.98 23.69
CA THR A 126 7.85 3.78 22.32
C THR A 126 7.79 5.06 21.51
N ALA A 127 6.64 5.73 21.47
CA ALA A 127 6.46 6.99 20.75
C ALA A 127 7.39 8.06 21.32
N ARG A 128 7.52 8.16 22.65
CA ARG A 128 8.44 9.10 23.30
C ARG A 128 9.90 8.85 22.89
N PHE A 129 10.30 7.59 22.76
CA PHE A 129 11.64 7.22 22.29
C PHE A 129 11.84 7.56 20.81
N CYS A 130 10.94 7.11 19.94
CA CYS A 130 11.04 7.26 18.49
C CYS A 130 10.98 8.72 18.04
N PHE A 131 10.12 9.54 18.65
CA PHE A 131 9.98 10.97 18.34
C PHE A 131 10.89 11.88 19.16
N ASN A 132 11.84 11.33 19.92
CA ASN A 132 12.79 12.15 20.68
C ASN A 132 13.68 12.96 19.72
N GLU A 133 13.65 14.29 19.80
CA GLU A 133 14.41 15.19 18.91
C GLU A 133 15.87 15.37 19.33
N ARG A 134 16.30 14.78 20.45
CA ARG A 134 17.72 14.81 20.84
C ARG A 134 18.55 14.11 19.76
N CYS A 135 19.47 14.86 19.14
CA CYS A 135 20.36 14.42 18.06
C CYS A 135 20.87 13.00 18.25
N ASN A 136 20.33 12.05 17.49
CA ASN A 136 21.02 10.79 17.27
C ASN A 136 22.06 11.05 16.17
N PRO A 137 23.34 10.69 16.34
CA PRO A 137 24.37 10.89 15.32
C PRO A 137 24.00 10.31 13.95
N ASP A 138 23.17 9.25 13.92
CA ASP A 138 22.68 8.63 12.70
C ASP A 138 21.66 9.51 11.94
N ASP A 139 20.93 10.39 12.65
CA ASP A 139 19.83 11.18 12.10
C ASP A 139 20.31 12.23 11.09
N ASP A 140 21.54 12.73 11.22
CA ASP A 140 22.08 13.73 10.31
C ASP A 140 22.28 13.13 8.91
N ASN A 141 22.93 11.96 8.84
CA ASN A 141 23.16 11.24 7.59
C ASN A 141 21.84 10.75 6.97
N LEU A 142 20.97 10.14 7.78
CA LEU A 142 19.65 9.67 7.35
C LEU A 142 18.77 10.84 6.89
N GLY A 143 18.80 11.95 7.62
CA GLY A 143 18.06 13.17 7.32
C GLY A 143 18.44 13.75 5.97
N VAL A 144 19.74 13.77 5.63
CA VAL A 144 20.22 14.19 4.30
C VAL A 144 19.70 13.26 3.20
N GLN A 145 19.71 11.94 3.44
CA GLN A 145 19.20 10.97 2.47
C GLN A 145 17.68 11.11 2.25
N ILE A 146 16.91 11.22 3.34
CA ILE A 146 15.46 11.42 3.29
C ILE A 146 15.12 12.68 2.49
N VAL A 147 15.79 13.80 2.76
CA VAL A 147 15.58 15.07 2.03
C VAL A 147 15.90 14.89 0.55
N LYS A 148 16.99 14.20 0.19
CA LYS A 148 17.33 13.93 -1.21
C LYS A 148 16.25 13.11 -1.92
N ASP A 149 15.72 12.08 -1.28
CA ASP A 149 14.67 11.24 -1.87
C ASP A 149 13.33 11.96 -1.95
N LEU A 150 13.04 12.86 -1.01
CA LEU A 150 11.84 13.69 -0.99
C LEU A 150 11.74 14.57 -2.26
N HIS A 151 12.85 15.21 -2.65
CA HIS A 151 12.92 15.98 -3.89
C HIS A 151 12.68 15.12 -5.14
N ARG A 152 13.04 13.82 -5.11
CA ARG A 152 12.80 12.88 -6.23
C ARG A 152 11.39 12.29 -6.22
N THR A 153 10.65 12.41 -5.12
CA THR A 153 9.32 11.79 -4.95
C THR A 153 8.29 12.40 -5.90
N GLY A 154 8.46 13.66 -6.32
CA GLY A 154 7.61 14.32 -7.32
C GLY A 154 6.12 14.37 -6.97
N CYS A 155 5.77 14.15 -5.70
CA CYS A 155 4.38 14.06 -5.25
C CYS A 155 3.85 15.47 -5.01
N SER A 156 2.68 15.77 -5.59
CA SER A 156 2.02 17.09 -5.47
C SER A 156 1.71 17.46 -4.02
N LEU A 157 1.55 16.48 -3.12
CA LEU A 157 1.33 16.69 -1.69
C LEU A 157 2.50 17.40 -0.98
N PHE A 158 3.70 17.36 -1.57
CA PHE A 158 4.89 18.04 -1.06
C PHE A 158 5.28 19.25 -1.92
N SER A 159 4.34 19.77 -2.71
CA SER A 159 4.47 20.97 -3.52
C SER A 159 3.40 21.99 -3.11
N GLY A 160 3.71 23.29 -3.17
CA GLY A 160 2.77 24.37 -2.78
C GLY A 160 2.92 24.85 -1.33
N GLU A 161 1.93 25.58 -0.82
CA GLU A 161 2.02 26.32 0.45
C GLU A 161 2.25 25.44 1.69
N GLN A 162 1.76 24.19 1.67
CA GLN A 162 1.92 23.23 2.78
C GLN A 162 3.14 22.31 2.62
N ALA A 163 3.94 22.50 1.56
CA ALA A 163 5.05 21.62 1.22
C ALA A 163 6.03 21.44 2.38
N GLU A 164 6.52 22.54 2.97
CA GLU A 164 7.52 22.47 4.05
C GLU A 164 7.01 21.71 5.27
N GLN A 165 5.75 21.93 5.66
CA GLN A 165 5.13 21.24 6.78
C GLN A 165 4.98 19.73 6.50
N ASN A 166 4.48 19.38 5.32
CA ASN A 166 4.29 17.99 4.91
C ASN A 166 5.63 17.25 4.80
N GLN A 167 6.66 17.92 4.28
CA GLN A 167 8.02 17.40 4.21
C GLN A 167 8.64 17.19 5.60
N ALA A 168 8.41 18.12 6.54
CA ALA A 168 8.86 18.00 7.92
C ALA A 168 8.19 16.82 8.65
N LEU A 169 6.86 16.65 8.48
CA LEU A 169 6.11 15.53 9.03
C LEU A 169 6.61 14.19 8.47
N LEU A 170 6.80 14.11 7.15
CA LEU A 170 7.35 12.91 6.51
C LEU A 170 8.74 12.57 7.06
N LYS A 171 9.65 13.55 7.12
CA LYS A 171 10.99 13.36 7.68
C LYS A 171 10.92 12.87 9.13
N ARG A 172 10.04 13.46 9.93
CA ARG A 172 9.85 13.09 11.34
C ARG A 172 9.38 11.65 11.50
N VAL A 173 8.41 11.19 10.70
CA VAL A 173 7.94 9.79 10.72
C VAL A 173 9.04 8.82 10.27
N LEU A 174 9.78 9.15 9.20
CA LEU A 174 10.84 8.30 8.69
C LEU A 174 12.02 8.16 9.67
N LEU A 175 12.41 9.25 10.32
CA LEU A 175 13.42 9.20 11.38
C LEU A 175 12.92 8.40 12.59
N ALA A 176 11.66 8.59 12.99
CA ALA A 176 11.06 7.83 14.07
C ALA A 176 11.05 6.31 13.78
N TYR A 177 10.73 5.92 12.53
CA TYR A 177 10.81 4.53 12.10
C TYR A 177 12.25 4.00 12.08
N ALA A 178 13.21 4.77 11.55
CA ALA A 178 14.61 4.36 11.53
C ALA A 178 15.21 4.19 12.95
N ARG A 179 14.70 4.96 13.93
CA ARG A 179 15.05 4.79 15.35
C ARG A 179 14.38 3.58 15.97
N TRP A 180 13.14 3.29 15.60
CA TRP A 180 12.40 2.09 16.02
C TRP A 180 13.12 0.82 15.56
N ASN A 181 13.42 0.70 14.27
CA ASN A 181 14.04 -0.48 13.69
C ASN A 181 15.43 -0.13 13.11
N LYS A 182 16.43 -0.11 13.99
CA LYS A 182 17.84 0.17 13.61
C LYS A 182 18.43 -0.85 12.64
N SER A 183 17.88 -2.06 12.55
CA SER A 183 18.38 -3.09 11.64
C SER A 183 18.02 -2.81 10.18
N VAL A 184 16.85 -2.20 9.95
CA VAL A 184 16.37 -1.76 8.63
C VAL A 184 16.76 -0.31 8.36
N GLY A 185 16.63 0.56 9.36
CA GLY A 185 16.87 1.99 9.24
C GLY A 185 15.94 2.64 8.22
N TYR A 186 16.51 3.42 7.31
CA TYR A 186 15.80 4.01 6.18
C TYR A 186 16.17 3.30 4.88
N CYS A 187 15.19 2.64 4.27
CA CYS A 187 15.33 2.07 2.94
C CYS A 187 14.86 3.06 1.87
N GLN A 188 15.55 3.12 0.73
CA GLN A 188 15.11 3.92 -0.42
C GLN A 188 13.73 3.42 -0.89
N GLY A 189 12.76 4.33 -0.96
CA GLY A 189 11.35 4.02 -1.24
C GLY A 189 10.44 4.21 -0.04
N PHE A 190 10.96 4.23 1.20
CA PHE A 190 10.15 4.48 2.40
C PHE A 190 9.50 5.87 2.38
N ASN A 191 10.13 6.86 1.76
CA ASN A 191 9.53 8.16 1.52
C ASN A 191 8.19 8.08 0.80
N LEU A 192 8.04 7.20 -0.20
CA LEU A 192 6.78 6.99 -0.91
C LEU A 192 5.76 6.28 -0.02
N LEU A 193 6.19 5.25 0.71
CA LEU A 193 5.31 4.49 1.60
C LEU A 193 4.77 5.37 2.73
N ALA A 194 5.65 6.08 3.44
CA ALA A 194 5.30 6.94 4.55
C ALA A 194 4.47 8.16 4.09
N ALA A 195 4.71 8.70 2.88
CA ALA A 195 3.88 9.75 2.31
C ALA A 195 2.43 9.28 2.10
N PHE A 196 2.28 8.10 1.51
CA PHE A 196 0.97 7.51 1.26
C PHE A 196 0.24 7.15 2.56
N VAL A 197 0.97 6.59 3.54
CA VAL A 197 0.44 6.34 4.88
C VAL A 197 -0.03 7.63 5.54
N LEU A 198 0.81 8.67 5.56
CA LEU A 198 0.47 9.97 6.15
C LEU A 198 -0.81 10.54 5.55
N GLU A 199 -0.96 10.43 4.23
CA GLU A 199 -2.16 10.88 3.55
C GLU A 199 -3.42 10.12 4.05
N VAL A 200 -3.35 8.80 4.16
CA VAL A 200 -4.48 7.96 4.63
C VAL A 200 -4.80 8.18 6.10
N VAL A 201 -3.79 8.42 6.95
CA VAL A 201 -4.01 8.65 8.39
C VAL A 201 -4.26 10.12 8.75
N GLU A 202 -4.50 10.97 7.75
CA GLU A 202 -4.79 12.41 7.91
C GLU A 202 -3.66 13.16 8.63
N TRP A 203 -2.42 12.89 8.20
CA TRP A 203 -1.21 13.61 8.62
C TRP A 203 -0.88 13.51 10.12
N CYS A 204 -1.40 12.50 10.81
CA CYS A 204 -1.02 12.15 12.18
C CYS A 204 0.29 11.33 12.19
N ASP A 205 1.36 11.90 12.74
CA ASP A 205 2.71 11.30 12.74
C ASP A 205 2.77 10.00 13.55
N GLN A 206 2.12 9.95 14.72
CA GLN A 206 2.07 8.75 15.56
C GLN A 206 1.33 7.60 14.87
N ASP A 207 0.18 7.89 14.27
CA ASP A 207 -0.60 6.89 13.52
C ASP A 207 0.17 6.40 12.30
N ALA A 208 0.88 7.31 11.60
CA ALA A 208 1.72 6.94 10.48
C ALA A 208 2.88 6.03 10.92
N LEU A 209 3.49 6.29 12.08
CA LEU A 209 4.52 5.42 12.64
C LEU A 209 3.96 4.02 12.96
N LYS A 210 2.79 3.92 13.61
CA LYS A 210 2.14 2.62 13.88
C LYS A 210 1.94 1.84 12.57
N MET A 211 1.44 2.53 11.54
CA MET A 211 1.22 1.93 10.23
C MET A 211 2.50 1.49 9.55
N MET A 212 3.57 2.28 9.61
CA MET A 212 4.88 1.90 9.05
C MET A 212 5.45 0.67 9.75
N ILE A 213 5.35 0.59 11.08
CA ILE A 213 5.77 -0.59 11.85
C ILE A 213 4.96 -1.81 11.44
N TYR A 214 3.64 -1.70 11.41
CA TYR A 214 2.78 -2.80 11.02
C TYR A 214 3.01 -3.26 9.58
N LEU A 215 3.13 -2.32 8.64
CA LEU A 215 3.33 -2.63 7.22
C LEU A 215 4.66 -3.37 7.01
N VAL A 216 5.76 -2.87 7.57
CA VAL A 216 7.09 -3.44 7.34
C VAL A 216 7.34 -4.73 8.11
N GLU A 217 6.84 -4.83 9.35
CA GLU A 217 7.18 -5.94 10.26
C GLU A 217 6.02 -6.92 10.49
N GLY A 218 4.78 -6.49 10.25
CA GLY A 218 3.59 -7.30 10.48
C GLY A 218 2.92 -7.83 9.22
N VAL A 219 3.17 -7.21 8.05
CA VAL A 219 2.53 -7.58 6.78
C VAL A 219 3.53 -8.15 5.78
N LEU A 220 4.69 -7.51 5.63
CA LEU A 220 5.72 -7.97 4.70
C LEU A 220 6.60 -9.08 5.30
N PRO A 221 7.17 -9.96 4.46
CA PRO A 221 8.08 -11.00 4.93
C PRO A 221 9.29 -10.44 5.69
N GLU A 222 9.81 -11.23 6.63
CA GLU A 222 11.04 -10.86 7.33
C GLU A 222 12.20 -10.64 6.35
N GLY A 223 12.95 -9.55 6.55
CA GLY A 223 14.07 -9.20 5.70
C GLY A 223 13.70 -8.69 4.31
N TYR A 224 12.46 -8.23 4.09
CA TYR A 224 12.05 -7.61 2.84
C TYR A 224 12.87 -6.35 2.50
N PHE A 225 13.13 -5.52 3.51
CA PHE A 225 13.92 -4.29 3.42
C PHE A 225 15.27 -4.39 4.16
N ALA A 226 15.70 -5.59 4.54
CA ALA A 226 17.03 -5.78 5.11
C ALA A 226 18.13 -5.58 4.05
N ASN A 227 19.37 -5.36 4.48
CA ASN A 227 20.52 -5.11 3.59
C ASN A 227 20.74 -6.18 2.50
N ASN A 228 20.34 -7.43 2.77
CA ASN A 228 20.46 -8.54 1.82
C ASN A 228 19.19 -8.79 1.00
N LEU A 229 18.11 -8.02 1.22
CA LEU A 229 16.81 -8.14 0.56
C LEU A 229 16.32 -9.59 0.46
N ARG A 230 16.56 -10.40 1.52
CA ARG A 230 16.30 -11.84 1.48
C ARG A 230 14.82 -12.13 1.25
N GLY A 231 13.94 -11.44 1.97
CA GLY A 231 12.48 -11.61 1.83
C GLY A 231 12.02 -11.29 0.41
N LEU A 232 12.47 -10.16 -0.12
CA LEU A 232 12.17 -9.73 -1.49
C LEU A 232 12.71 -10.72 -2.53
N SER A 233 13.92 -11.24 -2.35
CA SER A 233 14.53 -12.19 -3.29
C SER A 233 13.75 -13.50 -3.40
N VAL A 234 13.15 -13.96 -2.28
CA VAL A 234 12.25 -15.12 -2.27
C VAL A 234 10.99 -14.81 -3.06
N ASP A 235 10.31 -13.68 -2.78
CA ASP A 235 9.09 -13.29 -3.51
C ASP A 235 9.38 -13.09 -5.01
N MET A 236 10.54 -12.54 -5.37
CA MET A 236 10.97 -12.43 -6.76
C MET A 236 11.18 -13.79 -7.44
N ALA A 237 11.66 -14.80 -6.72
CA ALA A 237 11.79 -16.16 -7.25
C ALA A 237 10.42 -16.82 -7.44
N VAL A 238 9.54 -16.69 -6.44
CA VAL A 238 8.15 -17.18 -6.51
C VAL A 238 7.41 -16.52 -7.66
N PHE A 239 7.53 -15.19 -7.81
CA PHE A 239 6.90 -14.44 -8.88
C PHE A 239 7.30 -14.96 -10.27
N ARG A 240 8.58 -15.22 -10.52
CA ARG A 240 9.04 -15.75 -11.82
C ARG A 240 8.42 -17.11 -12.12
N GLU A 241 8.28 -17.97 -11.12
CA GLU A 241 7.65 -19.27 -11.32
C GLU A 241 6.15 -19.14 -11.57
N LEU A 242 5.47 -18.28 -10.82
CA LEU A 242 4.06 -17.96 -11.06
C LEU A 242 3.84 -17.39 -12.47
N LEU A 243 4.74 -16.52 -12.95
CA LEU A 243 4.65 -15.96 -14.30
C LEU A 243 4.79 -17.05 -15.37
N ARG A 244 5.71 -18.01 -15.20
CA ARG A 244 5.83 -19.16 -16.11
C ARG A 244 4.60 -20.05 -16.11
N LEU A 245 4.02 -20.29 -14.93
CA LEU A 245 2.84 -21.14 -14.78
C LEU A 245 1.57 -20.49 -15.37
N ARG A 246 1.43 -19.17 -15.24
CA ARG A 246 0.23 -18.43 -15.65
C ARG A 246 0.31 -17.87 -17.07
N HIS A 247 1.48 -17.39 -17.47
CA HIS A 247 1.73 -16.72 -18.76
C HIS A 247 3.01 -17.26 -19.40
N SER A 248 3.02 -18.56 -19.70
CA SER A 248 4.18 -19.26 -20.28
C SER A 248 4.73 -18.63 -21.56
N ASN A 249 3.85 -18.11 -22.43
CA ASN A 249 4.24 -17.41 -23.66
C ASN A 249 5.01 -16.12 -23.37
N LEU A 250 4.49 -15.29 -22.45
CA LEU A 250 5.14 -14.05 -22.03
C LEU A 250 6.48 -14.35 -21.35
N ALA A 251 6.51 -15.30 -20.42
CA ALA A 251 7.74 -15.71 -19.75
C ALA A 251 8.81 -16.18 -20.76
N THR A 252 8.41 -17.01 -21.74
CA THR A 252 9.31 -17.47 -22.81
C THR A 252 9.79 -16.31 -23.69
N HIS A 253 8.93 -15.33 -23.96
CA HIS A 253 9.32 -14.14 -24.72
C HIS A 253 10.37 -13.30 -23.97
N LEU A 254 10.17 -13.06 -22.67
CA LEU A 254 11.13 -12.35 -21.82
C LEU A 254 12.46 -13.09 -21.72
N ASP A 255 12.44 -14.42 -21.56
CA ASP A 255 13.66 -15.24 -21.53
C ASP A 255 14.45 -15.13 -22.86
N ARG A 256 13.75 -15.05 -24.01
CA ARG A 256 14.38 -14.85 -25.33
C ARG A 256 15.00 -13.47 -25.48
N LEU A 257 14.34 -12.42 -24.98
CA LEU A 257 14.89 -11.05 -24.99
C LEU A 257 16.17 -10.98 -24.15
N GLN A 258 16.15 -11.53 -22.94
CA GLN A 258 17.32 -11.62 -22.07
C GLN A 258 18.49 -12.35 -22.78
N ALA A 259 18.22 -13.50 -23.40
CA ALA A 259 19.26 -14.27 -24.10
C ALA A 259 19.82 -13.56 -25.35
N GLY A 260 19.07 -12.63 -25.94
CA GLY A 260 19.53 -11.78 -27.04
C GLY A 260 20.58 -10.75 -26.61
N GLU A 261 20.44 -10.21 -25.40
CA GLU A 261 21.30 -9.16 -24.84
C GLU A 261 22.53 -9.73 -24.10
N SER A 262 22.39 -10.87 -23.42
CA SER A 262 23.47 -11.50 -22.63
C SER A 262 24.62 -12.12 -23.46
N LYS A 263 24.64 -11.94 -24.79
CA LYS A 263 25.78 -12.30 -25.65
C LYS A 263 26.99 -11.35 -25.49
N ALA A 264 26.88 -10.30 -24.67
CA ALA A 264 27.86 -9.22 -24.60
C ALA A 264 28.88 -9.27 -23.42
N GLY A 265 28.82 -10.22 -22.48
CA GLY A 265 29.92 -10.38 -21.51
C GLY A 265 29.55 -10.93 -20.13
N MET A 266 30.58 -11.40 -19.42
CA MET A 266 30.61 -12.16 -18.17
C MET A 266 30.09 -11.44 -16.90
N ASN A 267 28.94 -10.78 -16.95
CA ASN A 267 28.29 -10.20 -15.77
C ASN A 267 26.91 -10.84 -15.55
N TYR A 268 26.60 -11.22 -14.31
CA TYR A 268 25.25 -11.67 -13.94
C TYR A 268 24.26 -10.53 -14.18
N GLU A 269 23.38 -10.72 -15.15
CA GLU A 269 22.30 -9.78 -15.43
C GLU A 269 21.03 -10.31 -14.76
N PRO A 270 20.38 -9.51 -13.89
CA PRO A 270 19.13 -9.94 -13.28
C PRO A 270 18.06 -10.13 -14.37
N PRO A 271 17.16 -11.12 -14.22
CA PRO A 271 16.08 -11.35 -15.19
C PRO A 271 15.33 -10.04 -15.51
N LEU A 272 14.98 -9.81 -16.78
CA LEU A 272 14.23 -8.61 -17.23
C LEU A 272 12.98 -8.33 -16.38
N THR A 273 12.29 -9.38 -15.91
CA THR A 273 11.14 -9.26 -14.99
C THR A 273 11.47 -8.51 -13.70
N ASN A 274 12.69 -8.67 -13.20
CA ASN A 274 13.14 -8.08 -11.95
C ASN A 274 13.36 -6.58 -12.07
N VAL A 275 13.73 -6.08 -13.24
CA VAL A 275 13.98 -4.64 -13.47
C VAL A 275 12.74 -3.81 -13.13
N PHE A 276 11.56 -4.31 -13.50
CA PHE A 276 10.29 -3.62 -13.23
C PHE A 276 9.68 -4.04 -11.89
N THR A 277 9.55 -5.35 -11.67
CA THR A 277 8.74 -5.89 -10.57
C THR A 277 9.37 -5.65 -9.20
N MET A 278 10.71 -5.59 -9.12
CA MET A 278 11.40 -5.31 -7.86
C MET A 278 11.04 -3.92 -7.33
N GLN A 279 11.00 -2.92 -8.21
CA GLN A 279 10.58 -1.57 -7.85
C GLN A 279 9.12 -1.55 -7.39
N TRP A 280 8.22 -2.24 -8.09
CA TRP A 280 6.81 -2.33 -7.71
C TRP A 280 6.63 -2.92 -6.32
N PHE A 281 7.42 -3.92 -5.98
CA PHE A 281 7.40 -4.58 -4.68
C PHE A 281 7.96 -3.71 -3.56
N LEU A 282 9.06 -3.00 -3.81
CA LEU A 282 9.66 -2.10 -2.82
C LEU A 282 8.79 -0.86 -2.55
N THR A 283 8.04 -0.39 -3.53
CA THR A 283 7.17 0.79 -3.41
C THR A 283 5.70 0.44 -3.24
N LEU A 284 5.37 -0.85 -3.09
CA LEU A 284 4.00 -1.36 -2.99
C LEU A 284 3.07 -0.73 -4.06
N PHE A 285 3.55 -0.74 -5.29
CA PHE A 285 2.90 -0.23 -6.50
C PHE A 285 2.62 1.28 -6.57
N THR A 286 3.00 2.07 -5.56
CA THR A 286 2.78 3.53 -5.52
C THR A 286 3.38 4.27 -6.71
N THR A 287 4.41 3.71 -7.36
CA THR A 287 5.09 4.32 -8.50
C THR A 287 4.56 3.91 -9.87
N CYS A 288 3.67 2.90 -9.94
CA CYS A 288 3.21 2.33 -11.21
C CYS A 288 1.68 2.31 -11.37
N LEU A 289 0.93 2.44 -10.28
CA LEU A 289 -0.53 2.48 -10.31
C LEU A 289 -1.06 3.87 -9.94
N PRO A 290 -2.22 4.28 -10.49
CA PRO A 290 -2.92 5.47 -10.03
C PRO A 290 -3.36 5.32 -8.57
N ARG A 291 -3.43 6.44 -7.85
CA ARG A 291 -3.73 6.49 -6.41
C ARG A 291 -4.96 5.66 -6.02
N SER A 292 -6.05 5.74 -6.78
CA SER A 292 -7.28 4.99 -6.49
C SER A 292 -7.06 3.47 -6.46
N LEU A 293 -6.18 2.94 -7.31
CA LEU A 293 -5.84 1.52 -7.33
C LEU A 293 -4.83 1.16 -6.24
N VAL A 294 -3.83 2.02 -5.99
CA VAL A 294 -2.85 1.82 -4.90
C VAL A 294 -3.57 1.63 -3.58
N VAL A 295 -4.56 2.49 -3.27
CA VAL A 295 -5.35 2.41 -2.05
C VAL A 295 -6.04 1.04 -1.91
N ARG A 296 -6.64 0.51 -2.99
CA ARG A 296 -7.32 -0.78 -2.98
C ARG A 296 -6.36 -1.95 -2.83
N VAL A 297 -5.23 -1.90 -3.52
CA VAL A 297 -4.17 -2.89 -3.38
C VAL A 297 -3.64 -2.92 -1.95
N TRP A 298 -3.46 -1.76 -1.32
CA TRP A 298 -3.03 -1.67 0.07
C TRP A 298 -4.09 -2.16 1.06
N ASP A 299 -5.37 -1.85 0.85
CA ASP A 299 -6.47 -2.41 1.65
C ASP A 299 -6.39 -3.95 1.65
N LEU A 300 -6.13 -4.57 0.50
CA LEU A 300 -5.97 -6.02 0.36
C LEU A 300 -4.68 -6.53 1.00
N ILE A 301 -3.54 -5.86 0.79
CA ILE A 301 -2.25 -6.24 1.39
C ILE A 301 -2.36 -6.28 2.92
N LEU A 302 -3.01 -5.30 3.54
CA LEU A 302 -3.16 -5.24 4.99
C LEU A 302 -4.12 -6.32 5.53
N LEU A 303 -5.15 -6.71 4.76
CA LEU A 303 -6.15 -7.69 5.19
C LEU A 303 -5.75 -9.15 4.88
N GLU A 304 -5.13 -9.38 3.73
CA GLU A 304 -4.81 -10.73 3.21
C GLU A 304 -3.32 -11.08 3.28
N GLY A 305 -2.44 -10.09 3.44
CA GLY A 305 -1.00 -10.29 3.55
C GLY A 305 -0.22 -10.08 2.24
N ASN A 306 1.07 -10.39 2.28
CA ASN A 306 2.02 -10.11 1.20
C ASN A 306 1.77 -10.88 -0.11
N GLU A 307 1.02 -11.98 -0.09
CA GLU A 307 0.68 -12.73 -1.33
C GLU A 307 -0.05 -11.86 -2.36
N VAL A 308 -0.74 -10.80 -1.91
CA VAL A 308 -1.40 -9.82 -2.79
C VAL A 308 -0.39 -9.12 -3.70
N LEU A 309 0.86 -8.94 -3.27
CA LEU A 309 1.93 -8.37 -4.11
C LEU A 309 2.16 -9.22 -5.36
N LEU A 310 2.33 -10.53 -5.16
CA LEU A 310 2.57 -11.49 -6.24
C LEU A 310 1.39 -11.51 -7.21
N ARG A 311 0.15 -11.57 -6.68
CA ARG A 311 -1.07 -11.59 -7.50
C ARG A 311 -1.21 -10.31 -8.32
N THR A 312 -1.01 -9.15 -7.69
CA THR A 312 -1.10 -7.84 -8.35
C THR A 312 -0.06 -7.72 -9.47
N ALA A 313 1.19 -8.14 -9.24
CA ALA A 313 2.21 -8.10 -10.29
C ALA A 313 1.87 -9.02 -11.46
N ILE A 314 1.39 -10.25 -11.21
CA ILE A 314 0.97 -11.15 -12.30
C ILE A 314 -0.14 -10.51 -13.13
N THR A 315 -1.14 -9.90 -12.48
CA THR A 315 -2.23 -9.18 -13.14
C THR A 315 -1.73 -8.00 -13.98
N ILE A 316 -0.78 -7.20 -13.48
CA ILE A 316 -0.20 -6.10 -14.27
C ILE A 316 0.51 -6.66 -15.52
N TRP A 317 1.29 -7.73 -15.37
CA TRP A 317 1.99 -8.36 -16.49
C TRP A 317 1.02 -8.98 -17.51
N GLU A 318 -0.11 -9.53 -17.06
CA GLU A 318 -1.18 -10.02 -17.93
C GLU A 318 -1.81 -8.89 -18.75
N GLY A 319 -2.09 -7.74 -18.13
CA GLY A 319 -2.64 -6.58 -18.84
C GLY A 319 -1.66 -5.92 -19.82
N LEU A 320 -0.35 -6.20 -19.70
CA LEU A 320 0.70 -5.72 -20.61
C LEU A 320 1.01 -6.70 -21.76
N ALA A 321 0.54 -7.95 -21.68
CA ALA A 321 0.78 -9.01 -22.66
C ALA A 321 -0.11 -8.88 -23.91
#